data_AF-A0A256H377-F1
#
_entry.id   AF-A0A256H377-F1
#
_cell.length_a   1.000
_cell.length_b   1.000
_cell.length_c   1.000
_cell.angle_alpha   90.00
_cell.angle_beta   90.00
_cell.angle_gamma   90.00
#
_symmetry.space_group_name_H-M   'P 1'
#
loop_
_entity.id
_entity.type
_entity.pdbx_description
1 polymer ?
#
loop_
_entity_poly.entity_id
_entity_poly.type
_entity_poly.pdbx_seq_one_letter_code
_entity_poly.pdbx_strand_id
1 'polypeptide(L)' 'MSTSSTRVRAERPELVCRRTDDGSGDGEVTFFERDRDPDERTTRWITVREADCVPRDEWR' A
#
# COMPACT_ATOMS: atom_id res chain seq x y z
N MET A 1 -6.28 21.96 27.91
CA MET A 1 -5.46 20.92 27.27
C MET A 1 -6.34 20.16 26.31
N SER A 2 -6.12 20.30 25.00
CA SER A 2 -6.86 19.55 23.98
C SER A 2 -6.31 18.14 23.93
N THR A 3 -7.06 17.17 24.46
CA THR A 3 -6.74 15.76 24.29
C THR A 3 -6.82 15.46 22.80
N SER A 4 -5.65 15.16 22.21
CA SER A 4 -5.53 14.67 20.84
C SER A 4 -6.59 13.61 20.60
N SER A 5 -7.41 13.85 19.57
CA SER A 5 -8.43 12.91 19.09
C SER A 5 -7.78 11.55 18.95
N THR A 6 -8.18 10.62 19.82
CA THR A 6 -7.82 9.21 19.74
C THR A 6 -8.12 8.81 18.30
N ARG A 7 -7.09 8.50 17.49
CA ARG A 7 -7.31 7.88 16.19
C ARG A 7 -8.13 6.65 16.51
N VAL A 8 -9.43 6.70 16.19
CA VAL A 8 -10.31 5.55 16.23
C VAL A 8 -9.51 4.50 15.49
N ARG A 9 -9.11 3.45 16.22
CA ARG A 9 -8.49 2.27 15.65
C ARG A 9 -9.62 1.56 14.91
N ALA A 10 -10.12 2.20 13.85
CA ALA A 10 -10.69 1.50 12.74
C ALA A 10 -9.67 0.41 12.42
N GLU A 11 -10.22 -0.78 12.30
CA GLU A 11 -9.55 -2.04 12.01
C GLU A 11 -8.35 -1.75 11.09
N ARG A 12 -7.15 -2.20 11.47
CA ARG A 12 -5.93 -1.89 10.70
C ARG A 12 -6.21 -2.34 9.26
N PRO A 13 -6.24 -1.41 8.29
CA PRO A 13 -6.61 -1.77 6.93
C PRO A 13 -5.59 -2.75 6.38
N GLU A 14 -6.08 -3.80 5.71
CA GLU A 14 -5.22 -4.77 5.05
C GLU A 14 -4.62 -4.14 3.79
N LEU A 15 -3.31 -3.85 3.86
CA LEU A 15 -2.50 -3.47 2.71
C LEU A 15 -2.17 -4.73 1.91
N VAL A 16 -2.59 -4.74 0.65
CA VAL A 16 -2.33 -5.79 -0.34
C VAL A 16 -1.46 -5.23 -1.47
N CYS A 17 -0.81 -6.12 -2.22
CA CYS A 17 -0.01 -5.74 -3.38
C CYS A 17 -0.48 -6.47 -4.65
N ARG A 18 -0.40 -5.78 -5.79
CA ARG A 18 -0.58 -6.35 -7.12
C ARG A 18 0.64 -6.05 -7.97
N ARG A 19 1.16 -7.07 -8.65
CA ARG A 19 2.24 -6.93 -9.63
C ARG A 19 1.66 -6.74 -11.02
N THR A 20 2.26 -5.84 -11.79
CA THR A 20 2.00 -5.65 -13.22
C THR A 20 3.30 -5.96 -13.95
N ASP A 21 3.30 -7.09 -14.66
CA ASP A 21 4.42 -7.51 -15.50
C ASP A 21 3.96 -7.34 -16.96
N ASP A 22 4.26 -6.18 -17.54
CA ASP A 22 3.89 -5.83 -18.91
C ASP A 22 4.98 -6.26 -19.92
N GLY A 23 5.68 -7.38 -19.65
CA GLY A 23 6.68 -8.00 -20.53
C GLY A 23 7.92 -7.16 -20.84
N SER A 24 7.94 -5.90 -20.40
CA SER A 24 9.11 -5.03 -20.34
C SER A 24 9.70 -5.25 -18.95
N GLY A 25 10.97 -5.64 -18.84
CA GLY A 25 11.61 -6.14 -17.61
C GLY A 25 11.70 -5.18 -16.41
N ASP A 26 10.84 -4.17 -16.36
CA ASP A 26 10.64 -3.20 -15.29
C ASP A 26 9.27 -3.46 -14.62
N GLY A 27 9.14 -4.59 -13.92
CA GLY A 27 7.91 -4.93 -13.21
C GLY A 27 7.50 -3.84 -12.21
N GLU A 28 6.22 -3.50 -12.20
CA GLU A 28 5.65 -2.53 -11.26
C GLU A 28 4.84 -3.23 -10.17
N VAL A 29 4.91 -2.71 -8.95
CA VAL A 29 4.16 -3.19 -7.79
C VAL A 29 3.31 -2.07 -7.25
N THR A 30 2.00 -2.30 -7.20
CA THR A 30 1.03 -1.37 -6.62
C THR A 30 0.56 -1.87 -5.27
N PHE A 31 0.73 -1.06 -4.23
CA PHE A 31 0.19 -1.31 -2.89
C PHE A 31 -1.13 -0.57 -2.68
N PHE A 32 -2.14 -1.24 -2.13
CA PHE A 32 -3.48 -0.67 -1.91
C PHE A 32 -4.20 -1.30 -0.71
N GLU A 33 -5.24 -0.64 -0.21
CA GLU A 33 -6.13 -1.16 0.83
C GLU A 33 -7.24 -1.99 0.17
N ARG A 34 -7.43 -3.27 0.56
CA ARG A 34 -8.36 -4.19 -0.13
C ARG A 34 -9.83 -3.75 -0.03
N ASP A 35 -10.26 -3.35 1.16
CA ASP A 35 -11.67 -3.06 1.47
C ASP A 35 -12.02 -1.57 1.29
N ARG A 36 -11.17 -0.83 0.57
CA ARG A 36 -11.36 0.59 0.33
C ARG A 36 -11.44 0.89 -1.15
N ASP A 37 -12.51 1.54 -1.56
CA ASP A 37 -12.62 2.08 -2.90
C ASP A 37 -11.56 3.15 -3.16
N PRO A 38 -11.02 3.21 -4.39
CA PRO A 38 -10.13 4.28 -4.80
C PRO A 38 -10.85 5.64 -4.81
N ASP A 39 -10.82 6.34 -3.69
CA ASP A 39 -11.12 7.77 -3.58
C ASP A 39 -9.82 8.61 -3.74
N GLU A 40 -9.84 9.60 -4.62
CA GLU A 40 -8.70 10.48 -4.91
C GLU A 40 -8.16 11.23 -3.68
N ARG A 41 -8.97 11.41 -2.62
CA ARG A 41 -8.56 12.15 -1.42
C ARG A 41 -7.87 11.31 -0.35
N THR A 42 -8.11 10.00 -0.30
CA THR A 42 -7.64 9.16 0.81
C THR A 42 -7.00 7.85 0.40
N THR A 43 -7.03 7.54 -0.89
CA THR A 43 -6.41 6.34 -1.46
C THR A 43 -4.90 6.50 -1.51
N ARG A 44 -4.21 5.70 -0.71
CA ARG A 44 -2.75 5.59 -0.74
C ARG A 44 -2.36 4.47 -1.69
N TRP A 45 -2.62 4.64 -2.98
CA TRP A 45 -2.05 3.77 -3.99
C TRP A 45 -0.63 4.22 -4.24
N ILE A 46 0.32 3.32 -3.98
CA ILE A 46 1.72 3.56 -4.23
C ILE A 46 2.16 2.53 -5.26
N THR A 47 2.45 3.01 -6.47
CA THR A 47 3.09 2.22 -7.51
C THR A 47 4.59 2.49 -7.42
N VAL A 48 5.37 1.42 -7.28
CA VAL A 48 6.84 1.45 -7.26
C VAL A 48 7.38 0.41 -8.22
N ARG A 49 8.64 0.55 -8.58
CA ARG A 49 9.34 -0.51 -9.30
C ARG A 49 9.55 -1.68 -8.36
N GLU A 50 9.46 -2.90 -8.89
CA GLU A 50 9.73 -4.10 -8.12
C GLU A 50 11.16 -4.10 -7.55
N ALA A 51 12.13 -3.55 -8.29
CA ALA A 51 13.51 -3.42 -7.85
C ALA A 51 13.69 -2.54 -6.59
N ASP A 52 12.73 -1.66 -6.29
CA ASP A 52 12.75 -0.80 -5.11
C ASP A 52 12.06 -1.47 -3.89
N CYS A 53 11.45 -2.65 -4.08
CA CYS A 53 10.78 -3.38 -3.02
C CYS A 53 11.75 -4.29 -2.25
N VAL A 54 11.61 -4.34 -0.92
CA VAL A 54 12.34 -5.32 -0.10
C VAL A 54 11.65 -6.70 -0.22
N PRO A 55 12.37 -7.78 -0.57
CA PRO A 55 11.82 -9.14 -0.63
C PRO A 55 11.24 -9.58 0.72
N ARG A 56 10.14 -10.35 0.70
CA ARG A 56 9.44 -10.75 1.92
C ARG A 56 10.31 -11.53 2.91
N ASP A 57 11.23 -12.35 2.41
CA ASP A 57 12.15 -13.13 3.24
C ASP A 57 13.21 -12.27 3.96
N GLU A 58 13.38 -11.01 3.55
CA GLU A 58 14.29 -10.04 4.18
C GLU A 58 13.59 -9.14 5.21
N TRP A 59 12.28 -9.31 5.40
CA TRP A 59 11.51 -8.49 6.36
C TRP A 59 11.86 -8.90 7.80
N ARG A 60 12.26 -7.92 8.63
CA ARG A 60 12.54 -8.08 10.06
C ARG A 60 11.34 -7.76 10.95
#